data_AF-A0A7Y7SSI2-F1
#
_entry.id   AF-A0A7Y7SSI2-F1
#
_cell.length_a   1.000
_cell.length_b   1.000
_cell.length_c   1.000
_cell.angle_alpha   90.00
_cell.angle_beta   90.00
_cell.angle_gamma   90.00
#
_symmetry.space_group_name_H-M   'P 1'
#
loop_
_entity.id
_entity.type
_entity.pdbx_description
1 polymer ?
#
loop_
_entity_poly.entity_id
_entity_poly.type
_entity_poly.pdbx_seq_one_letter_code
_entity_poly.pdbx_strand_id
1 'polypeptide(L)'
;MITVSGAAIAGDQAFYTPEVRCLNDHTIPYITSDIPAQKVVDEAYVKCKPQLDAWMKLQEPLPDEMKHSMRKELYDFYIRMIEIRRRHEAKKTAEAAH
;
A
#
# COMPACT_ATOMS: atom_id res chain seq x y z
N MET A 1 12.41 -10.15 42.16
CA MET A 1 11.50 -9.94 41.01
C MET A 1 11.96 -8.68 40.30
N ILE A 2 12.52 -8.81 39.10
CA ILE A 2 12.96 -7.66 38.30
C ILE A 2 11.78 -7.24 37.43
N THR A 3 11.19 -6.10 37.74
CA THR A 3 10.18 -5.44 36.91
C THR A 3 10.86 -4.86 35.68
N VAL A 4 10.72 -5.52 34.54
CA VAL A 4 11.06 -4.91 33.25
C VAL A 4 9.87 -4.05 32.84
N SER A 5 9.94 -2.76 33.18
CA SER A 5 9.08 -1.74 32.62
C SER A 5 9.41 -1.59 31.14
N GLY A 6 8.66 -2.29 30.29
CA GLY A 6 8.71 -2.10 28.85
C GLY A 6 8.13 -0.73 28.49
N ALA A 7 8.97 0.29 28.41
CA ALA A 7 8.61 1.54 27.77
C ALA A 7 8.40 1.27 26.27
N ALA A 8 7.14 1.19 25.85
CA ALA A 8 6.80 1.21 24.44
C ALA A 8 7.06 2.62 23.92
N ILE A 9 8.24 2.83 23.34
CA ILE A 9 8.47 3.93 22.41
C ILE A 9 7.57 3.70 21.20
N ALA A 10 6.41 4.36 21.20
CA ALA A 10 5.60 4.53 20.01
C ALA A 10 6.40 5.38 19.02
N GLY A 11 7.25 4.74 18.22
CA GLY A 11 7.76 5.34 17.00
C GLY A 11 6.57 5.65 16.09
N ASP A 12 6.64 6.76 15.37
CA ASP A 12 5.62 7.42 14.54
C ASP A 12 4.95 6.57 13.42
N GLN A 13 4.86 5.25 13.52
CA GLN A 13 4.50 4.37 12.42
C GLN A 13 3.78 3.07 12.87
N ALA A 14 2.66 3.19 13.60
CA ALA A 14 1.94 2.03 14.15
C ALA A 14 0.47 1.85 13.67
N PHE A 15 0.06 2.45 12.55
CA PHE A 15 -1.32 2.29 12.05
C PHE A 15 -1.46 1.46 10.77
N TYR A 16 -0.36 0.99 10.17
CA TYR A 16 -0.42 0.21 8.93
C TYR A 16 -0.07 -1.26 9.17
N THR A 17 -0.81 -2.15 8.53
CA THR A 17 -0.45 -3.55 8.43
C THR A 17 0.84 -3.72 7.60
N PRO A 18 1.63 -4.79 7.81
CA PRO A 18 2.93 -4.94 7.16
C PRO A 18 2.88 -4.89 5.62
N GLU A 19 1.85 -5.46 5.01
CA GLU A 19 1.63 -5.45 3.57
C GLU A 19 1.30 -4.05 3.04
N VAL A 20 0.46 -3.29 3.76
CA VAL A 20 0.12 -1.91 3.38
C VAL A 20 1.34 -1.00 3.52
N ARG A 21 2.13 -1.16 4.58
CA ARG A 21 3.37 -0.41 4.75
C ARG A 21 4.33 -0.66 3.58
N CYS A 22 4.59 -1.92 3.25
CA CYS A 22 5.49 -2.26 2.14
C CYS A 22 4.98 -1.70 0.80
N LEU A 23 3.68 -1.87 0.51
CA LEU A 23 3.09 -1.36 -0.72
C LEU A 23 3.17 0.17 -0.79
N ASN A 24 2.90 0.88 0.30
CA ASN A 24 3.05 2.34 0.37
C ASN A 24 4.49 2.78 0.10
N ASP A 25 5.48 2.14 0.74
CA ASP A 25 6.91 2.46 0.59
C ASP A 25 7.38 2.27 -0.87
N HIS A 26 6.74 1.37 -1.62
CA HIS A 26 7.08 1.06 -3.02
C HIS A 26 6.13 1.66 -4.06
N THR A 27 5.07 2.37 -3.67
CA THR A 27 4.13 3.01 -4.61
C THR A 27 4.08 4.52 -4.47
N ILE A 28 4.06 5.04 -3.24
CA ILE A 28 3.92 6.48 -2.96
C ILE A 28 5.04 7.31 -3.62
N PRO A 29 6.32 6.91 -3.55
CA PRO A 29 7.39 7.67 -4.19
C PRO A 29 7.25 7.82 -5.72
N TYR A 30 6.48 6.95 -6.37
CA TYR A 30 6.30 6.93 -7.82
C TYR A 30 4.99 7.59 -8.29
N ILE A 31 4.21 8.18 -7.38
CA ILE A 31 2.95 8.87 -7.71
C ILE A 31 3.19 9.95 -8.75
N THR A 32 4.26 10.73 -8.67
CA THR A 32 4.54 11.84 -9.61
C THR A 32 5.37 11.42 -10.83
N SER A 33 5.68 10.13 -10.97
CA SER A 33 6.43 9.62 -12.12
C SER A 33 5.54 9.41 -13.35
N ASP A 34 6.14 9.36 -14.53
CA ASP A 34 5.46 9.02 -15.79
C ASP A 34 5.27 7.50 -15.99
N ILE A 35 5.72 6.68 -15.02
CA ILE A 35 5.56 5.22 -15.07
C ILE A 35 4.06 4.89 -14.96
N PRO A 36 3.49 4.02 -15.82
CA PRO A 36 2.10 3.59 -15.69
C PRO A 36 1.78 3.08 -14.28
N ALA A 37 0.63 3.48 -13.72
CA ALA A 37 0.25 3.13 -12.35
C ALA A 37 0.25 1.61 -12.12
N GLN A 38 -0.26 0.85 -13.09
CA GLN A 38 -0.22 -0.61 -13.06
C GLN A 38 1.21 -1.16 -12.90
N LYS A 39 2.17 -0.64 -13.68
CA LYS A 39 3.56 -1.08 -13.61
C LYS A 39 4.21 -0.78 -12.25
N VAL A 40 3.91 0.39 -11.66
CA VAL A 40 4.36 0.73 -10.30
C VAL A 40 3.83 -0.29 -9.29
N VAL A 41 2.54 -0.64 -9.37
CA VAL A 41 1.91 -1.60 -8.46
C VAL A 41 2.43 -3.03 -8.68
N ASP A 42 2.60 -3.46 -9.93
CA ASP A 42 3.17 -4.78 -10.25
C ASP A 42 4.56 -4.96 -9.64
N GLU A 43 5.44 -3.96 -9.81
CA GLU A 43 6.79 -3.99 -9.22
C GLU A 43 6.74 -3.99 -7.68
N ALA A 44 5.82 -3.24 -7.08
CA ALA A 44 5.61 -3.23 -5.63
C ALA A 44 5.13 -4.60 -5.12
N TYR A 45 4.20 -5.26 -5.83
CA TYR A 45 3.71 -6.59 -5.47
C TYR A 45 4.80 -7.66 -5.51
N VAL A 46 5.73 -7.56 -6.47
CA VAL A 46 6.91 -8.44 -6.52
C VAL A 46 7.81 -8.22 -5.30
N LYS A 47 8.10 -6.96 -4.95
CA LYS A 47 8.96 -6.60 -3.81
C LYS A 47 8.33 -6.95 -2.46
N CYS A 48 7.01 -6.79 -2.34
CA CYS A 48 6.24 -7.01 -1.12
C CYS A 48 5.68 -8.42 -0.98
N LYS A 49 6.10 -9.35 -1.84
CA LYS A 49 5.62 -10.73 -1.84
C LYS A 49 5.67 -11.38 -0.44
N PRO A 50 6.73 -11.25 0.38
CA PRO A 50 6.75 -11.86 1.71
C PRO A 50 5.64 -11.36 2.64
N GLN A 51 5.38 -10.05 2.65
CA GLN A 51 4.35 -9.43 3.48
C GLN A 51 2.95 -9.79 2.97
N LEU A 52 2.77 -9.80 1.64
CA LEU A 52 1.53 -10.22 1.00
C LEU A 52 1.23 -11.70 1.25
N ASP A 53 2.23 -12.58 1.16
CA ASP A 53 2.08 -14.02 1.44
C ASP A 53 1.70 -14.26 2.90
N ALA A 54 2.32 -13.52 3.84
CA ALA A 54 1.94 -13.57 5.25
C ALA A 54 0.49 -13.11 5.48
N TRP A 55 0.07 -12.02 4.83
CA TRP A 55 -1.31 -11.52 4.89
C TRP A 55 -2.31 -12.51 4.27
N MET A 56 -1.97 -13.15 3.15
CA MET A 56 -2.80 -14.17 2.52
C MET A 56 -3.00 -15.39 3.42
N LYS A 57 -1.98 -15.79 4.19
CA LYS A 57 -2.08 -16.91 5.13
C LYS A 57 -3.11 -16.65 6.23
N LEU A 58 -3.27 -15.39 6.68
CA LEU A 58 -4.31 -15.02 7.66
C LEU A 58 -5.73 -15.23 7.13
N GLN A 59 -5.89 -15.27 5.81
CA GLN A 59 -7.17 -15.42 5.13
C GLN A 59 -7.46 -16.87 4.71
N GLU A 60 -6.58 -17.82 4.98
CA GLU A 60 -6.74 -19.24 4.61
C GLU A 60 -8.12 -19.84 4.98
N PRO A 61 -8.72 -19.52 6.15
CA PRO A 61 -10.05 -20.03 6.52
C PRO A 61 -11.21 -19.47 5.68
N LEU A 62 -11.00 -18.39 4.92
CA LEU A 62 -12.05 -17.74 4.14
C LEU A 62 -12.35 -18.52 2.85
N PRO A 63 -13.59 -18.42 2.33
CA PRO A 63 -13.94 -18.92 1.00
C PRO A 63 -13.06 -18.34 -0.12
N ASP A 64 -12.83 -19.13 -1.17
CA ASP A 64 -11.94 -18.75 -2.28
C ASP A 64 -12.37 -17.48 -3.01
N GLU A 65 -13.68 -17.27 -3.15
CA GLU A 65 -14.25 -16.06 -3.72
C GLU A 65 -13.85 -14.81 -2.92
N MET A 66 -13.97 -14.86 -1.59
CA MET A 66 -13.59 -13.75 -0.72
C MET A 66 -12.09 -13.48 -0.76
N LYS A 67 -11.25 -14.53 -0.72
CA LYS A 67 -9.79 -14.39 -0.85
C LYS A 67 -9.41 -13.72 -2.17
N HIS A 68 -10.07 -14.12 -3.26
CA HIS A 68 -9.84 -13.52 -4.58
C HIS A 68 -10.30 -12.06 -4.62
N SER A 69 -11.50 -11.74 -4.11
CA SER A 69 -12.01 -10.36 -4.07
C SER A 69 -11.10 -9.44 -3.28
N MET A 70 -10.69 -9.85 -2.07
CA MET A 70 -9.82 -9.02 -1.21
C MET A 70 -8.47 -8.72 -1.87
N ARG A 71 -7.85 -9.70 -2.53
CA ARG A 71 -6.59 -9.48 -3.25
C ARG A 71 -6.75 -8.52 -4.42
N LYS A 72 -7.83 -8.70 -5.19
CA LYS A 72 -8.14 -7.85 -6.34
C LYS A 72 -8.44 -6.42 -5.89
N GLU A 73 -9.26 -6.25 -4.87
CA GLU A 73 -9.62 -4.93 -4.33
C GLU A 73 -8.41 -4.17 -3.81
N LEU A 74 -7.48 -4.84 -3.11
CA LEU A 74 -6.24 -4.21 -2.68
C LEU A 74 -5.39 -3.75 -3.86
N TYR A 75 -5.25 -4.59 -4.89
CA TYR A 75 -4.48 -4.27 -6.09
C TYR A 75 -5.09 -3.08 -6.85
N ASP A 76 -6.40 -3.16 -7.13
CA ASP A 76 -7.16 -2.12 -7.82
C ASP A 76 -7.16 -0.79 -7.03
N PHE A 77 -7.17 -0.85 -5.69
CA PHE A 77 -7.07 0.31 -4.82
C PHE A 77 -5.76 1.09 -5.05
N TYR A 78 -4.60 0.41 -5.09
CA TYR A 78 -3.31 1.10 -5.27
C TYR A 78 -3.19 1.74 -6.65
N ILE A 79 -3.68 1.08 -7.70
CA ILE A 79 -3.72 1.65 -9.05
C ILE A 79 -4.56 2.93 -9.03
N ARG A 80 -5.78 2.84 -8.51
CA ARG A 80 -6.72 3.98 -8.46
C ARG A 80 -6.17 5.12 -7.61
N MET A 81 -5.52 4.82 -6.49
CA MET A 81 -4.90 5.81 -5.61
C MET A 81 -3.85 6.64 -6.35
N ILE A 82 -2.94 5.99 -7.09
CA ILE A 82 -1.92 6.67 -7.88
C ILE A 82 -2.57 7.57 -8.94
N GLU A 83 -3.53 7.04 -9.70
CA GLU A 83 -4.20 7.80 -10.76
C GLU A 83 -4.95 9.02 -10.24
N ILE A 84 -5.69 8.89 -9.14
CA ILE A 84 -6.42 10.00 -8.52
C ILE A 84 -5.45 11.10 -8.10
N ARG A 85 -4.34 10.75 -7.45
CA ARG A 85 -3.34 11.73 -7.03
C ARG A 85 -2.68 12.43 -8.21
N ARG A 86 -2.36 11.70 -9.29
CA ARG A 86 -1.82 12.30 -10.53
C ARG A 86 -2.79 13.31 -11.14
N ARG A 87 -4.07 12.93 -11.26
CA ARG A 87 -5.12 13.83 -11.78
C ARG A 87 -5.28 15.08 -10.92
N HIS A 88 -5.21 14.92 -9.60
CA HIS A 88 -5.26 16.05 -8.66
C HIS A 88 -4.10 17.02 -8.86
N GLU A 89 -2.86 16.52 -8.92
CA GLU A 89 -1.67 17.37 -9.11
C GLU A 89 -1.66 18.05 -10.49
N ALA A 90 -2.10 17.36 -11.55
CA ALA A 90 -2.24 17.95 -12.87
C ALA A 90 -3.26 19.09 -12.87
N LYS A 91 -4.42 18.90 -12.23
CA LYS A 91 -5.44 19.95 -12.07
C LYS A 91 -4.89 21.16 -11.30
N LYS A 92 -4.22 20.91 -10.17
CA LYS A 92 -3.61 21.99 -9.35
C LYS A 92 -2.58 22.79 -10.14
N THR A 93 -1.77 22.12 -10.95
CA THR A 93 -0.76 22.77 -11.80
C THR A 93 -1.40 23.61 -12.90
N ALA A 94 -2.48 23.13 -13.51
CA ALA A 94 -3.23 23.89 -14.51
C ALA A 94 -3.89 25.14 -13.91
N GLU A 95 -4.51 25.02 -12.73
CA GLU A 95 -5.13 26.15 -12.01
C GLU A 95 -4.11 27.22 -11.61
N ALA A 96 -2.88 26.82 -11.22
CA ALA A 96 -1.82 27.77 -10.87
C ALA A 96 -1.18 28.48 -12.07
N ALA A 97 -1.40 27.99 -13.29
CA ALA A 97 -0.87 28.55 -14.53
C ALA A 97 -1.83 29.54 -15.21
N HIS A 98 -3.05 29.71 -14.67
CA HIS A 98 -4.08 30.66 -15.12
C HIS A 98 -4.16 31.87 -14.18
#